data_AF-A0A662SD03-F1
#
_entry.id   AF-A0A662SD03-F1
#
_cell.length_a   1.000
_cell.length_b   1.000
_cell.length_c   1.000
_cell.angle_alpha   90.00
_cell.angle_beta   90.00
_cell.angle_gamma   90.00
#
_symmetry.space_group_name_H-M   'P 1'
#
loop_
_entity.id
_entity.type
_entity.pdbx_description
1 polymer ?
#
loop_
_entity_poly.entity_id
_entity_poly.type
_entity_poly.pdbx_seq_one_letter_code
_entity_poly.pdbx_strand_id
1 'polypeptide(L)'
;MYHYRLFRGFISEDEVLLIALAIIYGGFFVNYIDLRVAGDVPGYHLYLLVLYAIPFIPVLILKGDISLFVLLYMITSLMNDLLYAPMAVVLTGFPSDRLAYAIEYQFTNSSWYFDMGYASIPVTGESLLLSVIARILIIALISYERYIKHV
;
A
#
# COMPACT_ATOMS: atom_id res chain seq x y z
N MET A 1 25.32 -9.35 -20.69
CA MET A 1 25.28 -8.39 -19.57
C MET A 1 24.90 -6.98 -20.07
N TYR A 2 23.81 -6.84 -20.84
CA TYR A 2 23.46 -5.60 -21.56
C TYR A 2 22.07 -5.02 -21.19
N HIS A 3 21.33 -5.62 -20.27
CA HIS A 3 19.97 -5.16 -19.93
C HIS A 3 19.89 -4.09 -18.82
N TYR A 4 21.01 -3.68 -18.22
CA TYR A 4 21.02 -2.70 -17.12
C TYR A 4 21.02 -1.22 -17.55
N ARG A 5 21.03 -0.92 -18.85
CA ARG A 5 21.09 0.48 -19.34
C ARG A 5 19.75 1.16 -19.56
N LEU A 6 18.63 0.42 -19.59
CA LEU A 6 17.32 1.01 -19.83
C LEU A 6 16.70 1.69 -18.59
N PHE A 7 17.25 1.52 -17.38
CA PHE A 7 16.66 2.11 -16.17
C PHE A 7 17.51 3.20 -15.49
N ARG A 8 18.75 3.42 -15.95
CA ARG A 8 19.69 4.36 -15.29
C ARG A 8 19.37 5.85 -15.47
N GLY A 9 18.34 6.20 -16.24
CA GLY A 9 17.92 7.60 -16.44
C GLY A 9 16.61 7.99 -15.77
N PHE A 10 15.88 7.05 -15.14
CA PHE A 10 14.47 7.27 -14.80
C PHE A 10 14.19 7.37 -13.30
N ILE A 11 14.93 6.61 -12.49
CA ILE A 11 14.76 6.51 -11.05
C ILE A 11 16.17 6.40 -10.45
N SER A 12 16.48 7.22 -9.46
CA SER A 12 17.76 7.14 -8.74
C SER A 12 17.89 5.80 -8.00
N GLU A 13 19.11 5.33 -7.76
CA GLU A 13 19.33 4.08 -7.00
C GLU A 13 18.64 4.15 -5.61
N ASP A 14 18.68 5.32 -4.97
CA ASP A 14 17.96 5.60 -3.72
C ASP A 14 16.45 5.42 -3.84
N GLU A 15 15.84 5.92 -4.91
CA GLU A 15 14.39 5.82 -5.10
C GLU A 15 13.95 4.38 -5.38
N VAL A 16 14.76 3.59 -6.10
CA VAL A 16 14.49 2.16 -6.27
C VAL A 16 14.48 1.46 -4.92
N LEU A 17 15.45 1.77 -4.06
CA LEU A 17 15.51 1.23 -2.69
C LEU A 17 14.31 1.67 -1.85
N LEU A 18 13.88 2.93 -1.98
CA LEU A 18 12.69 3.44 -1.28
C LEU A 18 11.40 2.76 -1.77
N ILE A 19 11.26 2.53 -3.07
CA ILE A 19 10.12 1.79 -3.65
C ILE A 19 10.14 0.34 -3.15
N ALA A 20 11.30 -0.32 -3.17
CA ALA A 20 11.42 -1.67 -2.64
C ALA A 20 11.07 -1.72 -1.14
N LEU A 21 11.51 -0.73 -0.37
CA LEU A 21 11.14 -0.58 1.04
C LEU A 21 9.62 -0.40 1.20
N ALA A 22 8.98 0.44 0.41
CA ALA A 22 7.52 0.62 0.42
C ALA A 22 6.77 -0.68 0.13
N ILE A 23 7.26 -1.46 -0.85
CA ILE A 23 6.67 -2.74 -1.19
C ILE A 23 6.80 -3.75 -0.05
N ILE A 24 8.01 -3.90 0.51
CA ILE A 24 8.27 -4.87 1.59
C ILE A 24 7.55 -4.45 2.87
N TYR A 25 7.61 -3.18 3.23
CA TYR A 25 6.98 -2.65 4.45
C TYR A 25 5.46 -2.75 4.36
N GLY A 26 4.84 -2.29 3.28
CA GLY A 26 3.40 -2.44 3.05
C GLY A 26 2.98 -3.91 2.94
N GLY A 27 3.75 -4.69 2.21
CA GLY A 27 3.47 -6.10 1.98
C GLY A 27 3.53 -6.93 3.27
N PHE A 28 4.56 -6.78 4.10
CA PHE A 28 4.72 -7.63 5.28
C PHE A 28 4.30 -6.95 6.57
N PHE A 29 4.87 -5.80 6.89
CA PHE A 29 4.70 -5.19 8.20
C PHE A 29 3.29 -4.62 8.38
N VAL A 30 2.81 -3.87 7.39
CA VAL A 30 1.48 -3.27 7.45
C VAL A 30 0.40 -4.37 7.46
N ASN A 31 0.47 -5.33 6.54
CA ASN A 31 -0.46 -6.47 6.55
C ASN A 31 -0.40 -7.28 7.86
N TYR A 32 0.78 -7.46 8.46
CA TYR A 32 0.88 -8.12 9.77
C TYR A 32 0.09 -7.36 10.83
N ILE A 33 0.25 -6.03 10.89
CA ILE A 33 -0.50 -5.19 11.83
C ILE A 33 -2.00 -5.27 11.52
N ASP A 34 -2.40 -5.14 10.27
CA ASP A 34 -3.81 -5.20 9.86
C ASP A 34 -4.45 -6.53 10.29
N LEU A 35 -3.79 -7.66 10.00
CA LEU A 35 -4.29 -8.99 10.34
C LEU A 35 -4.30 -9.30 11.86
N ARG A 36 -3.46 -8.64 12.66
CA ARG A 36 -3.26 -8.98 14.09
C ARG A 36 -3.84 -7.97 15.06
N VAL A 37 -4.10 -6.75 14.61
CA VAL A 37 -4.52 -5.62 15.46
C VAL A 37 -5.89 -5.09 15.02
N ALA A 38 -6.39 -5.45 13.83
CA ALA A 38 -7.72 -5.05 13.40
C ALA A 38 -8.79 -5.48 14.42
N GLY A 39 -9.64 -4.51 14.81
CA GLY A 39 -10.73 -4.72 15.76
C GLY A 39 -10.37 -4.56 17.24
N ASP A 40 -9.08 -4.60 17.61
CA ASP A 40 -8.65 -4.47 19.01
C ASP A 40 -8.40 -3.01 19.43
N VAL A 41 -8.26 -2.10 18.47
CA VAL A 41 -7.91 -0.69 18.70
C VAL A 41 -8.99 0.23 18.11
N PRO A 42 -9.65 1.08 18.91
CA PRO A 42 -10.55 2.11 18.38
C PRO A 42 -9.81 3.04 17.42
N GLY A 43 -10.35 3.25 16.23
CA GLY A 43 -9.73 4.07 15.19
C GLY A 43 -8.56 3.40 14.49
N TYR A 44 -8.52 2.07 14.46
CA TYR A 44 -7.40 1.34 13.87
C TYR A 44 -7.13 1.72 12.42
N HIS A 45 -8.14 2.13 11.64
CA HIS A 45 -7.90 2.51 10.25
C HIS A 45 -7.16 3.85 10.15
N LEU A 46 -7.43 4.82 11.03
CA LEU A 46 -6.62 6.04 11.10
C LEU A 46 -5.18 5.71 11.50
N TYR A 47 -5.02 4.76 12.44
CA TYR A 47 -3.70 4.27 12.80
C TYR A 47 -2.98 3.64 11.61
N LEU A 48 -3.65 2.83 10.78
CA LEU A 48 -3.09 2.28 9.55
C LEU A 48 -2.68 3.37 8.55
N LEU A 49 -3.51 4.40 8.33
CA LEU A 49 -3.16 5.52 7.46
C LEU A 49 -1.86 6.21 7.93
N VAL A 50 -1.69 6.39 9.24
CA VAL A 50 -0.44 6.93 9.79
C VAL A 50 0.71 5.96 9.56
N LEU A 51 0.53 4.67 9.81
CA LEU A 51 1.56 3.65 9.61
C LEU A 51 2.07 3.58 8.16
N TYR A 52 1.21 3.85 7.16
CA TYR A 52 1.63 3.90 5.76
C TYR A 52 2.65 5.02 5.48
N ALA A 53 2.58 6.13 6.25
CA ALA A 53 3.43 7.30 6.08
C ALA A 53 4.74 7.22 6.87
N ILE A 54 4.73 6.59 8.06
CA ILE A 54 5.84 6.61 9.03
C ILE A 54 7.23 6.40 8.41
N PRO A 55 7.49 5.32 7.66
CA PRO A 55 8.84 5.06 7.14
C PRO A 55 9.32 6.11 6.12
N PHE A 56 8.41 6.93 5.58
CA PHE A 56 8.71 7.93 4.56
C PHE A 56 8.66 9.37 5.06
N ILE A 57 8.29 9.60 6.34
CA ILE A 57 8.41 10.93 6.97
C ILE A 57 9.84 11.49 6.83
N PRO A 58 10.93 10.72 7.04
CA PRO A 58 12.29 11.22 6.83
C PRO A 58 12.55 11.66 5.38
N VAL A 59 11.98 10.98 4.38
CA VAL A 59 12.11 11.38 2.97
C VAL A 59 11.48 12.75 2.75
N LEU A 60 10.29 12.98 3.30
CA LEU A 60 9.61 14.27 3.22
C LEU A 60 10.43 15.39 3.90
N ILE A 61 10.95 15.14 5.11
CA ILE A 61 11.70 16.14 5.88
C ILE A 61 13.05 16.47 5.22
N LEU A 62 13.79 15.45 4.78
CA LEU A 62 15.17 15.62 4.31
C LEU A 62 15.26 16.04 2.85
N LYS A 63 14.38 15.52 1.98
CA LYS A 63 14.39 15.83 0.54
C LYS A 63 13.38 16.93 0.17
N GLY A 64 12.39 17.21 1.01
CA GLY A 64 11.30 18.15 0.70
C GLY A 64 10.41 17.68 -0.47
N ASP A 65 10.59 16.43 -0.92
CA ASP A 65 9.94 15.91 -2.13
C ASP A 65 8.58 15.29 -1.78
N ILE A 66 7.56 16.14 -1.78
CA ILE A 66 6.17 15.74 -1.51
C ILE A 66 5.70 14.68 -2.51
N SER A 67 6.10 14.77 -3.77
CA SER A 67 5.65 13.83 -4.80
C SER A 67 6.24 12.43 -4.58
N LEU A 68 7.52 12.32 -4.19
CA LEU A 68 8.13 11.06 -3.80
C LEU A 68 7.49 10.50 -2.52
N PHE A 69 7.23 11.36 -1.51
CA PHE A 69 6.54 10.93 -0.29
C PHE A 69 5.15 10.35 -0.59
N VAL A 70 4.33 11.05 -1.39
CA VAL A 70 2.99 10.58 -1.77
C VAL A 70 3.09 9.28 -2.59
N LEU A 71 4.06 9.16 -3.50
CA LEU A 71 4.28 7.92 -4.25
C LEU A 71 4.53 6.73 -3.32
N LEU A 72 5.45 6.87 -2.36
CA LEU A 72 5.82 5.80 -1.42
C LEU A 72 4.67 5.45 -0.46
N TYR A 73 3.93 6.47 0.00
CA TYR A 73 2.70 6.30 0.78
C TYR A 73 1.65 5.50 0.01
N MET A 74 1.39 5.87 -1.25
CA MET A 74 0.39 5.21 -2.09
C MET A 74 0.78 3.76 -2.37
N ILE A 75 2.06 3.50 -2.71
CA ILE A 75 2.57 2.13 -2.92
C ILE A 75 2.40 1.28 -1.66
N THR A 76 2.77 1.83 -0.50
CA THR A 76 2.66 1.12 0.78
C THR A 76 1.22 0.76 1.09
N SER A 77 0.30 1.73 0.97
CA SER A 77 -1.12 1.49 1.19
C SER A 77 -1.70 0.47 0.19
N LEU A 78 -1.25 0.52 -1.08
CA LEU A 78 -1.71 -0.39 -2.13
C LEU A 78 -1.25 -1.82 -1.86
N MET A 79 -0.03 -2.01 -1.37
CA MET A 79 0.46 -3.35 -1.01
C MET A 79 -0.31 -3.95 0.17
N ASN A 80 -0.87 -3.13 1.07
CA ASN A 80 -1.77 -3.64 2.10
C ASN A 80 -2.93 -4.40 1.44
N ASP A 81 -3.67 -3.76 0.55
CA ASP A 81 -4.85 -4.38 -0.05
C ASP A 81 -4.52 -5.50 -1.03
N LEU A 82 -3.51 -5.31 -1.89
CA LEU A 82 -3.15 -6.32 -2.91
C LEU A 82 -2.55 -7.59 -2.29
N LEU A 83 -1.87 -7.45 -1.15
CA LEU A 83 -1.21 -8.57 -0.50
C LEU A 83 -1.93 -9.05 0.76
N TYR A 84 -3.07 -8.46 1.14
CA TYR A 84 -3.82 -8.86 2.32
C TYR A 84 -4.14 -10.36 2.34
N ALA A 85 -4.83 -10.85 1.31
CA ALA A 85 -5.20 -12.26 1.23
C ALA A 85 -3.99 -13.23 1.21
N PRO A 86 -2.94 -13.05 0.39
CA PRO A 86 -1.77 -13.93 0.46
C PRO A 86 -1.01 -13.79 1.79
N MET A 87 -0.97 -12.61 2.40
CA MET A 87 -0.34 -12.42 3.71
C MET A 87 -1.14 -13.04 4.84
N ALA A 88 -2.47 -13.12 4.74
CA ALA A 88 -3.28 -13.88 5.67
C ALA A 88 -2.87 -15.37 5.66
N VAL A 89 -2.66 -15.95 4.48
CA VAL A 89 -2.15 -17.33 4.35
C VAL A 89 -0.78 -17.48 5.00
N VAL A 90 0.14 -16.55 4.71
CA VAL A 90 1.53 -16.63 5.20
C VAL A 90 1.67 -16.34 6.69
N LEU A 91 0.96 -15.36 7.23
CA LEU A 91 1.17 -14.80 8.58
C LEU A 91 0.22 -15.33 9.64
N THR A 92 -0.95 -15.85 9.24
CA THR A 92 -1.93 -16.43 10.17
C THR A 92 -2.17 -17.92 9.94
N GLY A 93 -1.61 -18.49 8.86
CA GLY A 93 -1.84 -19.89 8.49
C GLY A 93 -3.23 -20.11 7.87
N PHE A 94 -3.84 -19.06 7.32
CA PHE A 94 -5.11 -19.18 6.62
C PHE A 94 -5.01 -20.24 5.50
N PRO A 95 -6.00 -21.14 5.33
CA PRO A 95 -5.90 -22.23 4.36
C PRO A 95 -5.68 -21.71 2.93
N SER A 96 -4.61 -22.17 2.28
CA SER A 96 -4.21 -21.68 0.94
C SER A 96 -5.22 -22.04 -0.14
N ASP A 97 -5.98 -23.12 0.04
CA ASP A 97 -7.10 -23.53 -0.83
C ASP A 97 -8.25 -22.52 -0.83
N ARG A 98 -8.30 -21.63 0.16
CA ARG A 98 -9.29 -20.55 0.28
C ARG A 98 -8.75 -19.19 -0.16
N LEU A 99 -7.53 -19.10 -0.71
CA LEU A 99 -6.95 -17.84 -1.16
C LEU A 99 -7.81 -17.15 -2.22
N ALA A 100 -8.26 -17.89 -3.24
CA ALA A 100 -9.11 -17.34 -4.29
C ALA A 100 -10.43 -16.80 -3.72
N TYR A 101 -11.03 -17.54 -2.78
CA TYR A 101 -12.22 -17.11 -2.08
C TYR A 101 -11.98 -15.85 -1.24
N ALA A 102 -10.84 -15.74 -0.55
CA ALA A 102 -10.50 -14.56 0.25
C ALA A 102 -10.32 -13.31 -0.63
N ILE A 103 -9.65 -13.44 -1.78
CA ILE A 103 -9.49 -12.36 -2.76
C ILE A 103 -10.86 -11.94 -3.30
N GLU A 104 -11.68 -12.90 -3.73
CA GLU A 104 -13.03 -12.61 -4.23
C GLU A 104 -13.85 -11.90 -3.14
N TYR A 105 -13.88 -12.44 -1.93
CA TYR A 105 -14.61 -11.88 -0.80
C TYR A 105 -14.22 -10.42 -0.54
N GLN A 106 -12.91 -10.11 -0.53
CA GLN A 106 -12.39 -8.76 -0.30
C GLN A 106 -12.90 -7.72 -1.32
N PHE A 107 -13.08 -8.11 -2.59
CA PHE A 107 -13.44 -7.15 -3.65
C PHE A 107 -14.91 -7.18 -4.08
N THR A 108 -15.68 -8.22 -3.76
CA THR A 108 -17.07 -8.34 -4.25
C THR A 108 -18.11 -8.48 -3.15
N ASN A 109 -17.80 -9.17 -2.04
CA ASN A 109 -18.81 -9.62 -1.09
C ASN A 109 -18.57 -9.14 0.35
N SER A 110 -17.48 -8.43 0.62
CA SER A 110 -17.18 -7.90 1.96
C SER A 110 -18.00 -6.65 2.25
N SER A 111 -18.63 -6.65 3.43
CA SER A 111 -19.10 -5.46 4.11
C SER A 111 -18.34 -5.35 5.43
N TRP A 112 -17.52 -4.32 5.55
CA TRP A 112 -16.70 -4.02 6.71
C TRP A 112 -16.77 -2.52 7.01
N TYR A 113 -16.32 -2.11 8.18
CA TYR A 113 -16.43 -0.73 8.63
C TYR A 113 -15.05 -0.09 8.70
N PHE A 114 -14.86 1.02 7.99
CA PHE A 114 -13.73 1.91 8.19
C PHE A 114 -13.90 2.66 9.51
N ASP A 115 -13.20 2.20 10.54
CA ASP A 115 -13.23 2.75 11.88
C ASP A 115 -12.25 3.93 12.04
N MET A 116 -12.81 5.13 12.23
CA MET A 116 -12.08 6.37 12.53
C MET A 116 -11.97 6.66 14.02
N GLY A 117 -12.45 5.77 14.89
CA GLY A 117 -12.40 5.88 16.36
C GLY A 117 -13.52 6.72 16.95
N TYR A 118 -13.99 7.74 16.22
CA TYR A 118 -15.17 8.55 16.59
C TYR A 118 -16.36 8.34 15.65
N ALA A 119 -16.14 7.71 14.50
CA ALA A 119 -17.16 7.37 13.52
C ALA A 119 -16.72 6.15 12.71
N SER A 120 -17.69 5.41 12.18
CA SER A 120 -17.45 4.24 11.34
C SER A 120 -18.17 4.42 10.02
N ILE A 121 -17.46 4.23 8.91
CA ILE A 121 -18.01 4.35 7.56
C ILE A 121 -18.13 2.95 6.98
N PRO A 122 -19.30 2.51 6.49
CA PRO A 122 -19.40 1.22 5.82
C PRO A 122 -18.61 1.26 4.51
N VAL A 123 -17.77 0.26 4.31
CA VAL A 123 -16.97 0.04 3.10
C VAL A 123 -17.47 -1.23 2.43
N THR A 124 -17.77 -1.11 1.14
CA THR A 124 -18.12 -2.26 0.29
C THR A 124 -16.89 -2.72 -0.50
N GLY A 125 -16.88 -3.98 -0.94
CA GLY A 125 -15.84 -4.47 -1.87
C GLY A 125 -15.68 -3.60 -3.11
N GLU A 126 -16.78 -3.06 -3.64
CA GLU A 126 -16.76 -2.11 -4.77
C GLU A 126 -16.01 -0.82 -4.43
N SER A 127 -16.28 -0.22 -3.26
CA SER A 127 -15.58 0.99 -2.82
C SER A 127 -14.09 0.74 -2.56
N LEU A 128 -13.74 -0.46 -2.08
CA LEU A 128 -12.35 -0.89 -1.93
C LEU A 128 -11.67 -1.03 -3.30
N LEU A 129 -12.30 -1.70 -4.25
CA LEU A 129 -11.80 -1.86 -5.63
C LEU A 129 -11.56 -0.50 -6.30
N LEU A 130 -12.52 0.42 -6.18
CA LEU A 130 -12.38 1.79 -6.68
C LEU A 130 -11.18 2.50 -6.03
N SER A 131 -10.97 2.33 -4.73
CA SER A 131 -9.80 2.92 -4.04
C SER A 131 -8.46 2.33 -4.53
N VAL A 132 -8.43 1.03 -4.86
CA VAL A 132 -7.25 0.35 -5.40
C VAL A 132 -6.93 0.90 -6.79
N ILE A 133 -7.94 1.00 -7.66
CA ILE A 133 -7.80 1.59 -9.00
C ILE A 133 -7.32 3.03 -8.91
N ALA A 134 -7.92 3.85 -8.04
CA ALA A 134 -7.53 5.24 -7.85
C ALA A 134 -6.06 5.36 -7.42
N ARG A 135 -5.60 4.53 -6.49
CA ARG A 135 -4.19 4.53 -6.04
C ARG A 135 -3.23 4.09 -7.14
N ILE A 136 -3.58 3.06 -7.92
CA ILE A 136 -2.78 2.64 -9.09
C ILE A 136 -2.64 3.80 -10.08
N LEU A 137 -3.73 4.51 -10.37
CA LEU A 137 -3.70 5.67 -11.27
C LEU A 137 -2.82 6.80 -10.71
N ILE A 138 -2.95 7.13 -9.43
CA ILE A 138 -2.11 8.15 -8.78
C ILE A 138 -0.63 7.76 -8.84
N ILE A 139 -0.29 6.51 -8.53
CA ILE A 139 1.09 5.99 -8.62
C ILE A 139 1.61 6.12 -10.04
N ALA A 140 0.81 5.74 -11.04
CA ALA A 140 1.20 5.82 -12.45
C ALA A 140 1.41 7.27 -12.89
N LEU A 141 0.51 8.18 -12.51
CA LEU A 141 0.60 9.60 -12.83
C LEU A 141 1.84 10.26 -12.21
N ILE A 142 2.09 10.04 -10.91
CA ILE A 142 3.27 10.59 -10.24
C ILE A 142 4.55 10.00 -10.85
N SER A 143 4.58 8.69 -11.11
CA SER A 143 5.74 8.04 -11.75
C SER A 143 6.00 8.62 -13.14
N TYR A 144 4.96 8.87 -13.93
CA TYR A 144 5.08 9.48 -15.25
C TYR A 144 5.52 10.94 -15.20
N GLU A 145 4.99 11.74 -14.29
CA GLU A 145 5.42 13.13 -14.09
C GLU A 145 6.90 13.19 -13.72
N ARG A 146 7.35 12.32 -12.80
CA ARG A 146 8.76 12.22 -12.41
C ARG A 146 9.63 11.78 -13.57
N TYR A 147 9.18 10.80 -14.35
CA TYR A 147 9.86 10.37 -15.56
C TYR A 147 10.13 11.54 -16.51
N ILE A 148 9.12 12.37 -16.80
CA ILE A 148 9.28 13.53 -17.70
C ILE A 148 10.27 14.54 -17.13
N LYS A 149 10.32 14.76 -15.82
CA LYS A 149 11.22 15.74 -15.19
C LYS A 149 12.71 15.31 -15.21
N HIS A 150 12.98 14.02 -15.40
CA HIS A 150 14.34 13.46 -15.40
C HIS A 150 14.89 13.15 -16.81
N VAL A 151 14.06 13.29 -17.85
CA VAL A 151 14.44 13.21 -19.28
C VAL A 151 14.72 14.60 -19.82
#